data_AF-A0A151JVW8-F1
#
_entry.id   AF-A0A151JVW8-F1
#
_cell.length_a   1.000
_cell.length_b   1.000
_cell.length_c   1.000
_cell.angle_alpha   90.00
_cell.angle_beta   90.00
_cell.angle_gamma   90.00
#
_symmetry.space_group_name_H-M   'P 1'
#
loop_
_entity.id
_entity.type
_entity.pdbx_description
1 polymer ?
#
loop_
_entity_poly.entity_id
_entity_poly.type
_entity_poly.pdbx_seq_one_letter_code
_entity_poly.pdbx_strand_id
1 'polypeptide(L)'
;MLPVLVRELIDYDCRNEDLNITTLLLLDVATCNMEDVEPRKEEIYLQLLRLSDFDRTEVLQCQLKIDRTIFYCEMHSHVAIVNGGRRKYVQELGADACRKLCDIESLILVSMVIDKI
;
A
#
# COMPACT_ATOMS: atom_id res chain seq x y z
N MET A 1 -0.44 41.89 0.42
CA MET A 1 0.45 41.01 1.19
C MET A 1 -0.44 40.30 2.20
N LEU A 2 -0.86 39.07 1.90
CA LEU A 2 -1.88 38.32 2.66
C LEU A 2 -1.27 37.74 3.94
N PRO A 3 -1.99 37.73 5.08
CA PRO A 3 -1.48 37.19 6.33
C PRO A 3 -1.53 35.66 6.32
N VAL A 4 -0.51 35.06 6.92
CA VAL A 4 -0.32 33.63 7.10
C VAL A 4 -1.37 33.12 8.10
N LEU A 5 -2.36 32.38 7.61
CA LEU A 5 -3.28 31.61 8.44
C LEU A 5 -2.55 30.35 8.93
N VAL A 6 -2.40 30.23 10.25
CA VAL A 6 -1.86 29.08 10.95
C VAL A 6 -2.67 27.84 10.57
N ARG A 7 -2.02 26.89 9.88
CA ARG A 7 -2.50 25.51 9.71
C ARG A 7 -1.88 24.65 10.81
N GLU A 8 -2.48 24.63 11.99
CA GLU A 8 -2.17 23.63 13.03
C GLU A 8 -3.45 22.96 13.53
N LEU A 9 -4.10 22.24 12.62
CA LEU A 9 -4.94 21.08 12.93
C LEU A 9 -4.88 20.22 11.67
N ILE A 10 -3.96 19.26 11.67
CA ILE A 10 -3.67 18.42 10.49
C ILE A 10 -4.76 17.34 10.31
N ASP A 11 -5.60 17.09 11.31
CA ASP A 11 -6.73 16.17 11.17
C ASP A 11 -7.84 16.50 12.20
N TYR A 12 -8.93 17.12 11.74
CA TYR A 12 -10.15 17.33 12.53
C TYR A 12 -11.26 16.46 11.96
N ASP A 13 -11.62 15.40 12.69
CA ASP A 13 -12.71 14.51 12.32
C ASP A 13 -14.05 15.08 12.81
N CYS A 14 -14.82 15.67 11.87
CA CYS A 14 -16.14 16.25 12.14
C CYS A 14 -17.23 15.21 12.47
N ARG A 15 -16.90 13.92 12.48
CA ARG A 15 -17.88 12.83 12.51
C ARG A 15 -18.23 12.34 13.91
N ASN A 16 -17.53 12.83 14.95
CA ASN A 16 -17.74 12.40 16.32
C ASN A 16 -18.19 13.59 17.20
N GLU A 17 -19.39 13.49 17.78
CA GLU A 17 -19.99 14.53 18.64
C GLU A 17 -19.37 14.59 20.05
N ASP A 18 -18.50 13.63 20.40
CA ASP A 18 -17.91 13.46 21.73
C ASP A 18 -16.66 14.35 22.00
N LEU A 19 -16.32 15.28 21.11
CA LEU A 19 -15.13 16.13 21.22
C LEU A 19 -15.48 17.59 21.62
N ASN A 20 -15.20 17.94 22.88
CA ASN A 20 -15.25 19.32 23.37
C ASN A 20 -14.01 20.10 22.89
N ILE A 21 -14.13 20.79 21.77
CA ILE A 21 -13.05 21.63 21.23
C ILE A 21 -13.14 23.04 21.77
N THR A 22 -12.10 23.45 22.49
CA THR A 22 -11.94 24.84 22.93
C THR A 22 -11.20 25.62 21.85
N THR A 23 -11.88 26.56 21.20
CA THR A 23 -11.24 27.48 20.24
C THR A 23 -10.66 28.67 21.01
N LEU A 24 -9.34 28.86 20.97
CA LEU A 24 -8.68 30.01 21.60
C LEU A 24 -8.48 31.13 20.58
N LEU A 25 -9.05 32.29 20.85
CA LEU A 25 -8.92 33.48 20.00
C LEU A 25 -7.62 34.22 20.35
N LEU A 26 -6.63 34.20 19.47
CA LEU A 26 -5.31 34.85 19.67
C LEU A 26 -5.32 36.38 19.47
N LEU A 27 -6.49 36.99 19.28
CA LEU A 27 -6.58 38.44 19.01
C LEU A 27 -6.43 39.29 20.28
N ASP A 28 -6.63 38.71 21.46
CA ASP A 28 -6.47 39.41 22.74
C ASP A 28 -6.02 38.41 23.81
N VAL A 29 -4.72 38.08 23.79
CA VAL A 29 -4.12 37.21 24.81
C VAL A 29 -3.90 38.07 26.06
N ALA A 30 -4.68 37.81 27.11
CA ALA A 30 -4.47 38.44 28.41
C ALA A 30 -3.02 38.23 28.86
N THR A 31 -2.41 39.26 29.46
CA THR A 31 -1.05 39.16 30.00
C THR A 31 -1.04 38.10 31.09
N CYS A 32 -0.40 36.97 30.81
CA CYS A 32 -0.20 35.91 31.78
C CYS A 32 0.86 36.41 32.79
N ASN A 33 0.42 36.91 33.95
CA ASN A 33 1.31 37.12 35.09
C ASN A 33 1.63 35.74 35.68
N MET A 34 2.55 35.04 35.05
CA MET A 34 3.14 33.85 35.64
C MET A 34 4.13 34.32 36.68
N GLU A 35 3.94 33.90 37.94
CA GLU A 35 4.98 34.05 38.94
C GLU A 35 6.24 33.35 38.42
N ASP A 36 7.39 33.98 38.59
CA ASP A 36 8.69 33.48 38.15
C ASP A 36 9.11 32.33 39.08
N VAL A 37 8.42 31.20 38.95
CA VAL A 37 8.68 30.00 39.75
C VAL A 37 9.88 29.31 39.13
N GLU A 38 10.97 29.28 39.89
CA GLU A 38 12.19 28.63 39.44
C GLU A 38 11.93 27.13 39.22
N PRO A 39 12.08 26.63 37.98
CA PRO A 39 11.73 25.25 37.66
C PRO A 39 12.66 24.30 38.42
N ARG A 40 12.09 23.28 39.06
CA ARG A 40 12.88 22.20 39.65
C ARG A 40 13.57 21.44 38.53
N LYS A 41 14.90 21.55 38.50
CA LYS A 41 15.74 20.85 37.53
C LYS A 41 16.12 19.49 38.10
N GLU A 42 15.77 18.45 37.38
CA GLU A 42 16.20 17.08 37.68
C GLU A 42 16.97 16.54 36.49
N GLU A 43 18.14 15.96 36.74
CA GLU A 43 18.91 15.28 35.70
C GLU A 43 18.38 13.86 35.55
N ILE A 44 17.70 13.60 34.43
CA ILE A 44 17.20 12.28 34.06
C ILE A 44 17.96 11.74 32.86
N TYR A 45 18.39 10.49 32.96
CA TYR A 45 19.03 9.79 31.85
C TYR A 45 17.96 9.22 30.92
N LEU A 46 17.78 9.88 29.77
CA LEU A 46 16.88 9.41 28.72
C LEU A 46 17.59 8.33 27.89
N GLN A 47 17.11 7.10 27.99
CA GLN A 47 17.55 6.02 27.10
C GLN A 47 16.83 6.17 25.76
N LEU A 48 17.54 6.62 24.73
CA LEU A 48 17.00 6.69 23.38
C LEU A 48 16.83 5.28 22.81
N LEU A 49 15.60 4.89 22.50
CA LEU A 49 15.32 3.73 21.67
C LEU A 49 15.81 4.05 20.25
N ARG A 50 16.95 3.49 19.86
CA ARG A 50 17.44 3.56 18.49
C ARG A 50 16.45 2.78 17.61
N LEU A 51 15.67 3.50 16.81
CA LEU A 51 14.93 2.91 15.70
C LEU A 51 15.95 2.20 14.81
N SER A 52 15.76 0.91 14.62
CA SER A 52 16.54 0.15 13.65
C SER A 52 16.06 0.60 12.28
N ASP A 53 16.95 1.12 11.45
CA ASP A 53 16.64 1.35 10.05
C ASP A 53 16.41 -0.02 9.42
N PHE A 54 15.14 -0.42 9.30
CA PHE A 54 14.75 -1.60 8.52
C PHE A 54 14.95 -1.25 7.05
N ASP A 55 16.20 -1.32 6.59
CA ASP A 55 16.59 -0.99 5.22
C ASP A 55 15.97 -1.93 4.18
N ARG A 56 15.42 -3.09 4.61
CA ARG A 56 14.88 -4.12 3.75
C ARG A 56 13.68 -4.80 4.40
N THR A 57 12.58 -4.82 3.67
CA THR A 57 11.43 -5.69 3.95
C THR A 57 11.45 -6.84 2.96
N GLU A 58 11.31 -8.07 3.44
CA GLU A 58 11.16 -9.23 2.58
C GLU A 58 9.79 -9.20 1.90
N VAL A 59 9.78 -9.32 0.57
CA VAL A 59 8.56 -9.31 -0.23
C VAL A 59 8.52 -10.59 -1.07
N LEU A 60 7.41 -11.33 -0.98
CA LEU A 60 7.17 -12.48 -1.84
C LEU A 60 6.53 -12.00 -3.15
N GLN A 61 7.28 -12.06 -4.25
CA GLN A 61 6.77 -11.75 -5.59
C GLN A 61 6.90 -12.98 -6.49
N CYS A 62 5.79 -13.37 -7.12
CA CYS A 62 5.73 -14.58 -7.93
C CYS A 62 5.22 -14.25 -9.33
N GLN A 63 6.03 -14.58 -10.32
CA GLN A 63 5.77 -14.30 -11.72
C GLN A 63 5.77 -15.60 -12.51
N LEU A 64 4.70 -15.85 -13.25
CA LEU A 64 4.58 -16.99 -14.16
C LEU A 64 4.93 -16.56 -15.57
N LYS A 65 5.89 -17.24 -16.18
CA LYS A 65 6.18 -17.10 -17.61
C LYS A 65 5.37 -18.14 -18.38
N ILE A 66 4.42 -17.66 -19.19
CA ILE A 66 3.52 -18.52 -19.95
C ILE A 66 3.91 -18.46 -21.43
N ASP A 67 4.24 -19.62 -22.02
CA ASP A 67 4.36 -19.82 -23.48
C ASP A 67 3.19 -20.69 -23.94
N ARG A 68 2.17 -20.08 -24.56
CA ARG A 68 0.97 -20.78 -25.03
C ARG A 68 0.94 -20.85 -26.55
N THR A 69 0.43 -21.96 -27.09
CA THR A 69 0.16 -22.13 -28.52
C THR A 69 -1.26 -22.67 -28.70
N ILE A 70 -2.09 -21.95 -29.45
CA ILE A 70 -3.46 -22.36 -29.78
C ILE A 70 -3.47 -23.08 -31.12
N PHE A 71 -4.05 -24.28 -31.14
CA PHE A 71 -4.20 -25.11 -32.33
C PHE A 71 -5.66 -25.17 -32.78
N TYR A 72 -5.88 -25.34 -34.08
CA TYR A 72 -7.18 -25.66 -34.66
C TYR A 72 -7.06 -26.91 -35.54
N CYS A 73 -8.15 -27.66 -35.64
CA CYS A 73 -8.22 -28.83 -36.51
C CYS A 73 -8.70 -28.42 -37.91
N GLU A 74 -7.98 -28.90 -38.92
CA GLU A 74 -8.32 -28.80 -40.33
C GLU A 74 -8.99 -30.08 -40.84
N MET A 75 -9.24 -30.14 -42.15
CA MET A 75 -9.75 -31.33 -42.81
C MET A 75 -8.79 -32.51 -42.60
N HIS A 76 -9.34 -33.72 -42.46
CA HIS A 76 -8.58 -34.94 -42.21
C HIS A 76 -7.74 -34.96 -40.91
N SER A 77 -8.17 -34.23 -39.87
CA SER A 77 -7.50 -34.20 -38.57
C SER A 77 -6.07 -33.63 -38.59
N HIS A 78 -5.72 -32.87 -39.63
CA HIS A 78 -4.51 -32.06 -39.60
C HIS A 78 -4.65 -30.97 -38.55
N VAL A 79 -3.58 -30.68 -37.82
CA VAL A 79 -3.55 -29.62 -36.81
C VAL A 79 -2.69 -28.48 -37.31
N ALA A 80 -3.22 -27.27 -37.22
CA ALA A 80 -2.53 -26.04 -37.59
C ALA A 80 -2.58 -25.04 -36.44
N ILE A 81 -1.61 -24.14 -36.38
CA ILE A 81 -1.53 -23.10 -35.35
C ILE A 81 -2.42 -21.94 -35.79
N VAL A 82 -3.32 -21.49 -34.91
CA VAL A 82 -4.16 -20.30 -35.16
C VAL A 82 -3.25 -19.11 -35.43
N ASN A 83 -3.60 -18.24 -36.39
CA ASN A 83 -2.84 -17.02 -36.64
C ASN A 83 -2.79 -16.16 -35.35
N GLY A 84 -1.59 -15.79 -34.90
CA GLY A 84 -1.41 -15.13 -33.59
C GLY A 84 -1.72 -16.01 -32.37
N GLY A 85 -1.84 -17.33 -32.57
CA GLY A 85 -2.16 -18.32 -31.55
C GLY A 85 -1.00 -18.63 -30.60
N ARG A 86 0.24 -18.33 -31.01
CA ARG A 86 1.39 -18.37 -30.09
C ARG A 86 1.52 -17.06 -29.33
N ARG A 87 1.52 -17.12 -28.01
CA ARG A 87 1.74 -15.94 -27.15
C ARG A 87 2.67 -16.28 -25.99
N LYS A 88 3.57 -15.34 -25.70
CA LYS A 88 4.45 -15.36 -24.54
C LYS A 88 4.13 -14.15 -23.67
N TYR A 89 3.82 -14.37 -22.41
CA TYR A 89 3.56 -13.27 -21.47
C TYR A 89 3.95 -13.68 -20.05
N VAL A 90 4.14 -12.66 -19.22
CA VAL A 90 4.35 -12.82 -17.79
C VAL A 90 3.04 -12.48 -17.09
N GLN A 91 2.63 -13.33 -16.18
CA GLN A 91 1.46 -13.10 -15.33
C GLN A 91 1.92 -13.05 -13.88
N GLU A 92 1.59 -11.97 -13.20
CA GLU A 92 1.83 -11.85 -11.76
C GLU A 92 0.75 -12.61 -10.99
N LEU A 93 1.18 -13.34 -9.96
CA LEU A 93 0.29 -14.06 -9.06
C LEU A 93 0.08 -13.26 -7.77
N GLY A 94 -1.15 -13.31 -7.25
CA GLY A 94 -1.43 -12.89 -5.88
C GLY A 94 -0.77 -13.83 -4.86
N ALA A 95 -0.59 -13.34 -3.63
CA ALA A 95 0.11 -14.06 -2.57
C ALA A 95 -0.44 -15.46 -2.30
N ASP A 96 -1.76 -15.64 -2.32
CA ASP A 96 -2.39 -16.95 -2.07
C ASP A 96 -2.17 -17.95 -3.19
N ALA A 97 -2.23 -17.48 -4.45
CA ALA A 97 -1.93 -18.31 -5.60
C ALA A 97 -0.45 -18.68 -5.64
N CYS A 98 0.43 -17.76 -5.25
CA CYS A 98 1.85 -18.08 -5.14
C CYS A 98 2.13 -19.14 -4.07
N ARG A 99 1.56 -18.98 -2.87
CA ARG A 99 1.72 -19.98 -1.80
C ARG A 99 1.23 -21.36 -2.24
N LYS A 100 0.08 -21.42 -2.91
CA LYS A 100 -0.42 -22.65 -3.52
C LYS A 100 0.51 -23.21 -4.60
N LEU A 101 1.15 -22.37 -5.42
CA LEU A 101 2.16 -22.83 -6.39
C LEU A 101 3.42 -23.38 -5.72
N CYS A 102 3.82 -22.82 -4.56
CA CYS A 102 4.94 -23.35 -3.78
C CYS A 102 4.62 -24.72 -3.16
N ASP A 103 3.36 -24.94 -2.74
CA ASP A 103 2.93 -26.17 -2.08
C ASP A 103 2.48 -27.27 -3.06
N ILE A 104 2.05 -26.90 -4.28
CA ILE A 104 1.47 -27.80 -5.27
C ILE A 104 2.27 -27.68 -6.57
N GLU A 105 2.67 -28.81 -7.19
CA GLU A 105 3.43 -28.79 -8.47
C GLU A 105 2.65 -28.19 -9.65
N SER A 106 1.33 -28.03 -9.55
CA SER A 106 0.50 -27.51 -10.64
C SER A 106 -0.61 -26.58 -10.15
N LEU A 107 -0.90 -25.56 -10.95
CA LEU A 107 -1.93 -24.56 -10.68
C LEU A 107 -2.79 -24.35 -11.93
N ILE A 108 -4.10 -24.54 -11.78
CA ILE A 108 -5.05 -24.35 -12.89
C ILE A 108 -5.34 -22.85 -13.02
N LEU A 109 -4.90 -22.25 -14.12
CA LEU A 109 -5.21 -20.87 -14.46
C LEU A 109 -6.60 -20.80 -15.10
N VAL A 110 -7.63 -20.54 -14.29
CA VAL A 110 -9.00 -20.32 -14.77
C VAL A 110 -9.17 -18.88 -15.26
N SER A 111 -8.50 -18.51 -16.35
CA SER A 111 -8.84 -17.28 -17.08
C SER A 111 -8.43 -17.39 -18.55
N MET A 112 -9.30 -18.01 -19.34
CA MET A 112 -9.29 -17.85 -20.79
C MET A 112 -10.71 -17.61 -21.26
N VAL A 113 -11.11 -16.34 -21.27
CA VAL A 113 -12.19 -15.89 -22.16
C VAL A 113 -11.56 -15.83 -23.55
N ILE A 114 -11.94 -16.77 -24.42
CA ILE A 114 -11.56 -16.74 -25.83
C ILE A 114 -12.66 -15.94 -26.52
N ASP A 115 -12.41 -14.67 -26.79
CA ASP A 115 -13.27 -13.89 -27.67
C ASP A 115 -13.26 -14.54 -29.06
N LYS A 116 -14.46 -14.91 -29.53
CA LYS A 116 -14.65 -15.36 -30.92
C LYS A 116 -14.41 -14.17 -31.84
N ILE A 117 -13.48 -14.33 -32.78
CA ILE A 117 -13.37 -13.48 -33.99
C ILE A 117 -14.37 -14.01 -35.01
#